data_AF-A0A4S4FIL3-F1
#
_entry.id   AF-A0A4S4FIL3-F1
#
_cell.length_a   1.000
_cell.length_b   1.000
_cell.length_c   1.000
_cell.angle_alpha   90.00
_cell.angle_beta   90.00
_cell.angle_gamma   90.00
#
_symmetry.space_group_name_H-M   'P 1'
#
loop_
_entity.id
_entity.type
_entity.pdbx_description
1 polymer ?
#
loop_
_entity_poly.entity_id
_entity_poly.type
_entity_poly.pdbx_seq_one_letter_code
_entity_poly.pdbx_strand_id
1 'polypeptide(L)'
;MIVLTRLNGSTFAVNPDLIERIQENPDTSIVLVDGTTFIVQESTGEIVDAVASYRARVIALAHSYNFDGPQAPRTAPRLGIVDSSGQVGTGRKGTR
;
A
#
# COMPACT_ATOMS: atom_id res chain seq x y z
N MET A 1 -5.33 -2.39 -8.98
CA MET A 1 -6.52 -3.07 -9.55
C MET A 1 -6.08 -4.33 -10.27
N ILE A 2 -6.82 -5.42 -10.10
CA ILE A 2 -6.71 -6.65 -10.91
C ILE A 2 -7.88 -6.69 -11.89
N VAL A 3 -7.70 -7.32 -13.05
CA VAL A 3 -8.76 -7.48 -14.08
C VAL A 3 -9.22 -8.92 -14.06
N LEU A 4 -10.53 -9.12 -14.06
CA LEU A 4 -11.19 -10.42 -14.03
C LEU A 4 -12.29 -10.49 -15.07
N THR A 5 -12.70 -11.70 -15.40
CA THR A 5 -13.61 -11.98 -16.50
C THR A 5 -14.88 -12.61 -15.96
N ARG A 6 -16.03 -11.99 -16.19
CA ARG A 6 -17.33 -12.60 -15.85
C ARG A 6 -17.62 -13.79 -16.77
N LEU A 7 -18.52 -14.67 -16.37
CA LEU A 7 -18.93 -15.83 -17.18
C LEU A 7 -19.54 -15.43 -18.55
N ASN A 8 -20.07 -14.21 -18.69
CA ASN A 8 -20.56 -13.68 -19.97
C ASN A 8 -19.46 -13.12 -20.88
N GLY A 9 -18.19 -13.27 -20.52
CA GLY A 9 -17.03 -12.76 -21.27
C GLY A 9 -16.71 -11.28 -21.05
N SER A 10 -17.54 -10.53 -20.33
CA SER A 10 -17.22 -9.13 -19.99
C SER A 10 -16.13 -9.06 -18.92
N THR A 11 -15.18 -8.14 -19.11
CA THR A 11 -14.10 -7.90 -18.14
C THR A 11 -14.44 -6.75 -17.21
N PHE A 12 -13.95 -6.81 -15.98
CA PHE A 12 -14.02 -5.70 -15.02
C PHE A 12 -12.75 -5.63 -14.18
N ALA A 13 -12.43 -4.44 -13.68
CA ALA A 13 -11.33 -4.23 -12.77
C ALA A 13 -11.84 -4.10 -11.33
N VAL A 14 -11.16 -4.72 -10.38
CA VAL A 14 -11.51 -4.66 -8.94
C VAL A 14 -10.27 -4.36 -8.09
N ASN A 15 -10.50 -3.71 -6.95
CA ASN A 15 -9.45 -3.54 -5.95
C ASN A 15 -9.28 -4.86 -5.19
N PRO A 16 -8.13 -5.54 -5.30
CA PRO A 16 -7.93 -6.81 -4.61
C PRO A 16 -7.93 -6.68 -3.08
N ASP A 17 -7.66 -5.49 -2.54
CA ASP A 17 -7.68 -5.26 -1.09
C ASP A 17 -9.11 -5.17 -0.52
N LEU A 18 -10.14 -5.11 -1.37
CA LEU A 18 -11.55 -5.14 -0.97
C LEU A 18 -12.17 -6.52 -1.12
N ILE A 19 -11.42 -7.52 -1.58
CA ILE A 19 -11.89 -8.90 -1.65
C ILE A 19 -11.93 -9.45 -0.23
N GLU A 20 -13.12 -9.83 0.23
CA GLU A 20 -13.30 -10.46 1.53
C GLU A 20 -13.00 -11.96 1.45
N ARG A 21 -13.55 -12.64 0.44
CA ARG A 21 -13.37 -14.09 0.23
C ARG A 21 -13.51 -14.48 -1.23
N ILE A 22 -12.87 -15.60 -1.58
CA ILE A 22 -12.95 -16.27 -2.88
C ILE A 22 -13.41 -17.70 -2.61
N GLN A 23 -14.40 -18.18 -3.36
CA GLN A 23 -14.93 -19.53 -3.20
C GLN A 23 -15.26 -20.14 -4.56
N GLU A 24 -14.77 -21.35 -4.80
CA GLU A 24 -14.89 -22.06 -6.07
C GLU A 24 -15.78 -23.29 -5.89
N ASN A 25 -16.96 -23.30 -6.52
CA ASN A 25 -17.90 -24.42 -6.57
C ASN A 25 -19.14 -24.12 -7.45
N PRO A 26 -19.30 -24.73 -8.64
CA PRO A 26 -18.26 -25.20 -9.58
C PRO A 26 -17.53 -24.03 -10.26
N ASP A 27 -18.14 -22.84 -10.25
CA ASP A 27 -17.57 -21.59 -10.73
C ASP A 27 -16.93 -20.81 -9.56
N THR A 28 -16.07 -19.86 -9.88
CA THR A 28 -15.43 -19.01 -8.87
C THR A 28 -16.29 -17.79 -8.54
N SER A 29 -16.57 -17.61 -7.26
CA SER A 29 -17.26 -16.46 -6.70
C SER A 29 -16.31 -15.61 -5.86
N ILE A 30 -16.41 -14.30 -6.01
CA ILE A 30 -15.66 -13.30 -5.24
C ILE A 30 -16.67 -12.46 -4.48
N VAL A 31 -16.53 -12.40 -3.16
CA VAL A 31 -17.34 -11.53 -2.31
C VAL A 31 -16.46 -10.39 -1.82
N LEU A 32 -16.92 -9.17 -2.03
CA LEU A 32 -16.27 -7.96 -1.52
C LEU A 32 -16.73 -7.64 -0.10
N VAL A 33 -15.97 -6.79 0.59
CA VAL A 33 -16.25 -6.35 1.97
C VAL A 33 -17.60 -5.63 2.16
N ASP A 34 -18.22 -5.16 1.07
CA ASP A 34 -19.56 -4.55 1.09
C ASP A 34 -20.69 -5.57 0.83
N GLY A 35 -20.35 -6.86 0.69
CA GLY A 35 -21.28 -7.94 0.36
C GLY A 35 -21.53 -8.13 -1.15
N THR A 36 -21.00 -7.26 -2.01
CA THR A 36 -21.13 -7.42 -3.47
C THR A 36 -20.45 -8.71 -3.92
N THR A 37 -21.16 -9.51 -4.72
CA THR A 37 -20.65 -10.79 -5.22
C THR A 37 -20.49 -10.76 -6.74
N PHE A 38 -19.35 -11.25 -7.22
CA PHE A 38 -19.07 -11.47 -8.65
C PHE A 38 -18.79 -12.93 -8.91
N ILE A 39 -19.28 -13.45 -10.04
CA ILE A 39 -18.92 -14.78 -10.56
C ILE A 39 -17.98 -14.58 -11.74
N VAL A 40 -16.85 -15.27 -11.72
CA VAL A 40 -15.73 -15.07 -12.64
C VAL A 40 -15.24 -16.39 -13.23
N GLN A 41 -14.51 -16.31 -14.34
CA GLN A 41 -13.94 -17.46 -15.03
C GLN A 41 -12.61 -17.90 -14.42
N GLU A 42 -11.90 -16.98 -13.78
CA GLU A 42 -10.62 -17.27 -13.14
C GLU A 42 -10.82 -18.19 -11.92
N SER A 43 -9.95 -19.18 -11.79
CA SER A 43 -9.85 -20.04 -10.61
C SER A 43 -9.39 -19.27 -9.38
N THR A 44 -9.58 -19.86 -8.20
CA THR A 44 -9.07 -19.29 -6.95
C THR A 44 -7.57 -19.01 -7.01
N GLY A 45 -6.80 -19.93 -7.60
CA GLY A 45 -5.34 -19.81 -7.74
C GLY A 45 -4.92 -18.63 -8.61
N GLU A 46 -5.54 -18.48 -9.79
CA GLU A 46 -5.26 -17.37 -10.70
C GLU A 46 -5.54 -16.01 -10.07
N ILE A 47 -6.63 -15.90 -9.29
CA ILE A 47 -6.96 -14.67 -8.57
C ILE A 47 -5.90 -14.37 -7.50
N VAL A 48 -5.49 -15.37 -6.71
CA VAL A 48 -4.45 -15.20 -5.68
C VAL A 48 -3.13 -14.74 -6.30
N ASP A 49 -2.73 -15.33 -7.42
CA ASP A 49 -1.52 -14.94 -8.15
C ASP A 49 -1.63 -13.54 -8.73
N ALA A 50 -2.80 -13.16 -9.24
CA ALA A 50 -3.07 -11.81 -9.72
C ALA A 50 -2.96 -10.77 -8.58
N VAL A 51 -3.46 -11.09 -7.38
CA VAL A 51 -3.33 -10.24 -6.18
C VAL A 51 -1.86 -10.11 -5.77
N ALA A 52 -1.14 -11.23 -5.66
CA ALA A 52 0.28 -11.23 -5.27
C ALA A 52 1.11 -10.42 -6.26
N SER A 53 0.90 -10.64 -7.56
CA SER A 53 1.57 -9.91 -8.64
C SER A 53 1.25 -8.41 -8.60
N TYR A 54 0.00 -8.04 -8.32
CA TYR A 54 -0.39 -6.64 -8.17
C TYR A 54 0.37 -5.98 -7.00
N ARG A 55 0.38 -6.61 -5.82
CA ARG A 55 1.08 -6.07 -4.64
C ARG A 55 2.58 -5.95 -4.86
N ALA A 56 3.19 -6.97 -5.47
CA ALA A 56 4.61 -6.94 -5.83
C ALA A 56 4.93 -5.78 -6.80
N ARG A 57 4.10 -5.57 -7.82
CA ARG A 57 4.25 -4.44 -8.76
C ARG A 57 4.17 -3.09 -8.05
N VAL A 58 3.22 -2.91 -7.13
CA VAL A 58 3.08 -1.66 -6.36
C VAL A 58 4.35 -1.37 -5.56
N ILE A 59 4.90 -2.37 -4.86
CA ILE A 59 6.12 -2.23 -4.06
C ILE A 59 7.33 -1.93 -4.96
N ALA A 60 7.50 -2.67 -6.06
CA ALA A 60 8.60 -2.46 -6.99
C ALA A 60 8.56 -1.06 -7.64
N LEU A 61 7.36 -0.59 -8.00
CA LEU A 61 7.14 0.77 -8.51
C LEU A 61 7.45 1.82 -7.44
N ALA A 62 7.01 1.62 -6.19
CA ALA A 62 7.30 2.54 -5.11
C ALA A 62 8.81 2.65 -4.81
N HIS A 63 9.56 1.53 -4.92
CA HIS A 63 11.01 1.53 -4.73
C HIS A 63 11.78 2.19 -5.88
N SER A 64 11.28 2.04 -7.12
CA SER A 64 11.86 2.69 -8.30
C SER A 64 11.42 4.15 -8.47
N TYR A 65 10.36 4.57 -7.79
CA TYR A 65 9.98 5.98 -7.64
C TYR A 65 10.99 6.68 -6.73
N ASN A 66 12.16 7.01 -7.29
CA ASN A 66 13.03 8.02 -6.71
C ASN A 66 12.24 9.32 -6.68
N PHE A 67 11.98 9.85 -5.48
CA PHE A 67 11.50 11.22 -5.31
C PHE A 67 12.65 12.17 -5.72
N ASP A 68 12.87 12.33 -7.03
CA ASP A 68 13.83 13.30 -7.59
C ASP A 68 13.28 14.74 -7.55
N GLY A 69 12.27 14.99 -6.72
CA GLY A 69 11.85 16.35 -6.37
C GLY A 69 12.90 17.01 -5.48
N PRO A 70 12.98 18.36 -5.44
CA PRO A 70 13.92 19.04 -4.56
C PRO A 70 13.64 18.61 -3.11
N GLN A 71 14.53 17.79 -2.57
CA GLN A 71 14.54 17.46 -1.16
C GLN A 71 14.78 18.78 -0.42
N ALA A 72 13.71 19.38 0.12
CA ALA A 72 13.87 20.50 1.03
C ALA A 72 14.90 20.07 2.08
N PRO A 73 15.94 20.88 2.36
CA PRO A 73 16.97 20.48 3.30
C PRO A 73 16.29 20.10 4.61
N ARG A 74 16.36 18.81 4.95
CA ARG A 74 15.88 18.30 6.23
C ARG A 74 16.83 18.85 7.28
N THR A 75 16.61 20.10 7.69
CA THR A 75 17.22 20.67 8.89
C THR A 75 16.73 19.79 10.03
N ALA A 76 17.57 18.88 10.50
CA ALA A 76 17.26 18.06 11.67
C ALA A 76 16.77 18.99 12.79
N PRO A 77 15.64 18.69 13.46
CA PRO A 77 15.22 19.51 14.59
C PRO A 77 16.35 19.46 15.63
N ARG A 78 16.95 20.61 15.92
CA ARG A 78 17.86 20.73 17.06
C ARG A 78 17.02 20.61 18.32
N LEU A 79 17.00 19.42 18.91
CA LEU A 79 16.48 19.23 20.27
C LEU A 79 17.39 20.01 21.22
N GLY A 80 16.86 21.09 21.77
CA GLY A 80 17.49 21.83 22.88
C GLY A 80 17.09 21.21 24.21
N ILE A 81 18.04 21.10 25.14
CA ILE A 81 17.74 20.73 26.52
C ILE A 81 16.99 21.91 27.16
N VAL A 82 15.77 21.66 27.61
CA VAL A 82 15.00 22.59 28.45
C VAL A 82 15.30 22.19 29.89
N ASP A 83 15.94 23.08 30.65
CA ASP A 83 16.03 22.87 32.10
C ASP A 83 14.67 23.11 32.76
N SER A 84 14.45 22.51 33.93
CA SER A 84 13.20 22.62 34.69
C SER A 84 12.92 24.03 35.25
N SER A 85 13.79 25.00 34.97
CA SER A 85 13.57 26.44 35.21
C SER A 85 13.06 27.20 33.97
N GLY A 86 12.84 26.53 32.85
CA GLY A 86 12.27 27.14 31.64
C GLY A 86 13.24 28.03 30.87
N GLN A 87 14.55 27.90 31.06
CA GLN A 87 15.55 28.55 30.21
C GLN A 87 16.24 27.54 29.28
N VAL A 88 16.37 27.94 28.01
CA VAL A 88 17.08 27.14 26.99
C VAL A 88 18.58 27.37 27.16
N GLY A 89 19.26 26.39 27.76
CA GLY A 89 20.71 26.42 27.95
C GLY A 89 21.47 26.35 26.62
N THR A 90 22.03 27.47 26.17
CA THR A 90 22.95 27.47 25.02
C THR A 90 24.32 26.97 25.47
N GLY A 91 24.59 25.69 25.26
CA GLY A 91 25.88 25.06 25.55
C GLY A 91 27.01 25.68 24.73
N ARG A 92 27.74 26.63 25.31
CA ARG A 92 28.96 27.22 24.73
C ARG A 92 30.14 26.33 25.10
N LYS A 93 30.49 25.40 24.20
CA LYS A 93 31.76 24.65 24.28
C LYS A 93 32.88 25.56 23.77
N GLY A 94 33.66 26.12 24.69
CA GLY A 94 34.80 27.00 24.40
C GLY A 94 36.06 26.52 25.12
N THR A 95 36.88 25.77 24.39
CA THR A 95 38.36 25.74 24.41
C THR A 95 39.07 26.57 25.48
N ARG A 96 39.72 25.92 26.44
CA ARG A 96 41.18 25.82 26.64
C ARG A 96 41.50 24.94 27.84
#